data_AF-A0A2N5ZDS9-F1
#
_entry.id   AF-A0A2N5ZDS9-F1
#
_cell.length_a   1.000
_cell.length_b   1.000
_cell.length_c   1.000
_cell.angle_alpha   90.00
_cell.angle_beta   90.00
_cell.angle_gamma   90.00
#
_symmetry.space_group_name_H-M   'P 1'
#
loop_
_entity.id
_entity.type
_entity.pdbx_description
1 polymer ?
#
loop_
_entity_poly.entity_id
_entity_poly.type
_entity_poly.pdbx_seq_one_letter_code
_entity_poly.pdbx_strand_id
1 'polypeptide(L)' 'MLVLLVFQNTQAFESNMQTQTIRGKVIDQDSKSPLIGANIIILNSDPIRGTSSDADGYFKIDQVHVGRVDLKI' A
#
# COMPACT_ATOMS: atom_id res chain seq x y z
N MET A 1 -13.94 45.45 -33.09
CA MET A 1 -13.78 44.98 -31.70
C MET A 1 -13.63 43.47 -31.73
N LEU A 2 -12.41 42.97 -31.93
CA LEU A 2 -12.15 41.52 -32.05
C LEU A 2 -11.93 40.97 -30.64
N VAL A 3 -12.82 40.09 -30.18
CA VAL A 3 -12.69 39.38 -28.89
C VAL A 3 -11.93 38.08 -29.17
N LEU A 4 -10.73 37.95 -28.61
CA LEU A 4 -9.91 36.74 -28.69
C LEU A 4 -10.15 35.89 -27.43
N LEU A 5 -10.81 34.74 -27.57
CA LEU A 5 -11.00 33.75 -26.52
C LEU A 5 -9.79 32.81 -26.47
N VAL A 6 -8.97 32.94 -25.43
CA VAL A 6 -7.84 32.03 -25.19
C VAL A 6 -8.33 30.87 -24.34
N PHE A 7 -8.41 29.68 -24.93
CA PHE A 7 -8.61 28.42 -24.20
C PHE A 7 -7.30 28.02 -23.52
N GLN A 8 -7.19 28.31 -22.21
CA GLN A 8 -6.07 27.84 -21.39
C GLN A 8 -6.21 26.33 -21.17
N ASN A 9 -5.31 25.54 -21.76
CA ASN A 9 -5.19 24.10 -21.50
C ASN A 9 -4.55 23.90 -20.13
N THR A 10 -5.35 23.71 -19.08
CA THR A 10 -4.87 23.24 -17.79
C THR A 10 -4.57 21.74 -17.89
N GLN A 11 -3.33 21.40 -18.25
CA GLN A 11 -2.82 20.04 -18.09
C GLN A 11 -2.73 19.76 -16.57
N ALA A 12 -3.65 18.95 -16.05
CA ALA A 12 -3.53 18.43 -14.70
C ALA A 12 -2.29 17.52 -14.65
N PHE A 13 -1.29 17.90 -13.85
CA PHE A 13 -0.20 17.00 -13.51
C PHE A 13 -0.76 15.91 -12.60
N GLU A 14 -1.11 14.76 -13.16
CA GLU A 14 -1.27 13.55 -12.35
C GLU A 14 0.12 13.17 -11.84
N SER A 15 0.37 13.39 -10.55
CA SER A 15 1.50 12.76 -9.89
C SER A 15 1.25 11.26 -9.94
N ASN A 16 1.93 10.55 -10.84
CA ASN A 16 1.99 9.09 -10.84
C ASN A 16 2.61 8.67 -9.51
N MET A 17 1.75 8.45 -8.51
CA MET A 17 2.16 8.06 -7.18
C MET A 17 2.80 6.69 -7.28
N GLN A 18 4.12 6.64 -7.19
CA GLN A 18 4.86 5.40 -7.28
C GLN A 18 4.41 4.49 -6.15
N THR A 19 4.02 3.27 -6.51
CA THR A 19 3.62 2.26 -5.54
C THR A 19 4.63 1.13 -5.48
N GLN A 20 4.65 0.44 -4.36
CA GLN A 20 5.43 -0.75 -4.10
C GLN A 20 4.54 -1.88 -3.57
N THR A 21 5.11 -3.09 -3.53
CA THR A 21 4.52 -4.22 -2.84
C THR A 21 5.34 -4.52 -1.59
N ILE A 22 4.68 -4.62 -0.44
CA ILE A 22 5.27 -5.13 0.79
C ILE A 22 4.98 -6.63 0.87
N ARG A 23 6.01 -7.44 1.14
CA ARG A 23 5.90 -8.90 1.31
C ARG A 23 6.67 -9.34 2.54
N GLY A 24 6.23 -10.42 3.17
CA GLY A 24 6.93 -11.00 4.30
C GLY A 24 6.38 -12.36 4.67
N LYS A 25 6.90 -12.90 5.78
CA LYS A 25 6.47 -14.16 6.37
C LYS A 25 6.30 -13.96 7.87
N VAL A 26 5.16 -14.36 8.42
CA VAL A 26 4.88 -14.32 9.86
C VAL A 26 5.17 -15.69 10.44
N ILE A 27 6.06 -15.73 11.42
CA ILE A 27 6.47 -16.94 12.13
C ILE A 27 6.14 -16.75 13.60
N ASP A 28 5.49 -17.75 14.19
CA ASP A 28 5.24 -17.78 15.63
C ASP A 28 6.55 -17.93 16.40
N GLN A 29 6.73 -17.12 17.44
CA GLN A 29 8.00 -17.06 18.16
C GLN A 29 8.27 -18.32 19.00
N ASP A 30 7.24 -19.00 19.49
CA ASP A 30 7.40 -20.13 20.41
C ASP A 30 7.51 -21.43 19.64
N SER A 31 6.56 -21.69 18.73
CA SER A 31 6.52 -22.93 17.95
C SER A 31 7.51 -22.94 16.77
N LYS A 32 7.98 -21.76 16.34
CA LYS A 32 8.72 -21.54 15.08
C LYS A 32 7.94 -21.98 13.83
N SER A 33 6.64 -22.22 13.95
CA SER A 33 5.78 -22.56 12.82
C SER A 33 5.34 -21.29 12.09
N PRO A 34 5.00 -21.39 10.79
CA PRO A 34 4.27 -20.32 10.13
C PRO A 34 2.98 -19.98 10.87
N LEU A 35 2.68 -18.69 10.99
CA LEU A 35 1.45 -18.23 11.60
C LEU A 35 0.44 -17.91 10.49
N ILE A 36 -0.50 -18.82 10.27
CA ILE A 36 -1.62 -18.65 9.34
C ILE A 36 -2.66 -17.67 9.89
N GLY A 37 -3.22 -16.82 9.02
CA GLY A 37 -4.32 -15.93 9.37
C GLY A 37 -3.95 -14.75 10.27
N ALA A 38 -2.65 -14.47 10.47
CA ALA A 38 -2.20 -13.25 11.13
C ALA A 38 -2.68 -12.04 10.33
N ASN A 39 -3.14 -10.98 11.00
CA ASN A 39 -3.63 -9.77 10.34
C ASN A 39 -2.49 -8.75 10.26
N ILE A 40 -2.05 -8.41 9.05
CA ILE A 40 -1.02 -7.40 8.82
C ILE A 40 -1.71 -6.13 8.33
N ILE A 41 -1.65 -5.05 9.11
CA ILE A 41 -2.20 -3.75 8.74
C ILE A 41 -1.12 -2.69 8.61
N ILE A 42 -1.31 -1.76 7.67
CA ILE A 42 -0.50 -0.56 7.55
C ILE A 42 -1.06 0.50 8.49
N LEU A 43 -0.26 0.93 9.46
CA LEU A 43 -0.64 1.99 10.38
C LEU A 43 -0.68 3.34 9.66
N ASN A 44 -1.59 4.21 10.13
CA ASN A 44 -1.77 5.58 9.61
C ASN A 44 -2.01 5.63 8.08
N SER A 45 -2.59 4.57 7.50
CA SER A 45 -3.05 4.57 6.11
C SER A 45 -4.50 5.03 6.02
N ASP A 46 -4.78 5.88 5.03
CA ASP A 46 -6.14 6.26 4.63
C ASP A 46 -6.30 6.05 3.11
N PRO A 47 -7.16 5.11 2.67
CA PRO A 47 -7.93 4.17 3.50
C PRO A 47 -7.03 3.17 4.23
N ILE A 48 -7.57 2.53 5.28
CA ILE A 48 -6.87 1.44 5.98
C ILE A 48 -6.56 0.33 4.96
N ARG A 49 -5.29 -0.08 4.91
CA ARG A 49 -4.83 -1.19 4.06
C ARG A 49 -4.23 -2.30 4.91
N GLY A 50 -4.51 -3.54 4.55
CA GLY A 50 -3.97 -4.71 5.23
C GLY A 50 -4.21 -6.00 4.43
N THR A 51 -3.70 -7.09 4.95
CA THR A 51 -3.88 -8.44 4.41
C THR A 51 -3.77 -9.47 5.54
N SER A 52 -4.06 -10.73 5.26
CA SER A 52 -3.78 -11.83 6.18
C SER A 52 -2.69 -12.76 5.64
N SER A 53 -1.92 -13.39 6.53
CA SER A 53 -0.98 -14.43 6.13
C SER A 53 -1.67 -15.71 5.66
N ASP A 54 -1.08 -16.38 4.69
CA ASP A 54 -1.54 -17.67 4.15
C ASP A 54 -1.13 -18.87 5.02
N ALA A 55 -1.40 -20.10 4.55
CA ALA A 55 -1.10 -21.34 5.27
C ALA A 55 0.40 -21.56 5.52
N ASP A 56 1.25 -20.99 4.68
CA ASP A 56 2.70 -21.02 4.81
C ASP A 56 3.22 -19.77 5.56
N GLY A 57 2.33 -18.92 6.09
CA GLY A 57 2.64 -17.70 6.84
C GLY A 57 3.06 -16.52 5.97
N TYR A 58 3.02 -16.62 4.64
CA TYR A 58 3.40 -15.52 3.76
C TYR A 58 2.27 -14.51 3.61
N PHE A 59 2.65 -13.24 3.40
CA PHE A 59 1.69 -12.18 3.11
C PHE A 59 2.21 -11.23 2.03
N LYS A 60 1.27 -10.54 1.38
CA LYS A 60 1.53 -9.56 0.31
C LYS A 60 0.52 -8.42 0.39
N ILE A 61 1.01 -7.18 0.42
CA ILE A 61 0.21 -5.95 0.33
C ILE A 61 0.67 -5.19 -0.90
N ASP A 62 -0.19 -5.10 -1.91
CA ASP A 62 0.08 -4.41 -3.17
C ASP A 62 -0.35 -2.94 -3.13
N GLN A 63 0.19 -2.16 -4.07
CA GLN A 63 -0.15 -0.76 -4.29
C GLN A 63 -0.01 0.11 -3.03
N VAL A 64 1.08 -0.11 -2.28
CA VAL A 64 1.44 0.72 -1.13
C VAL A 64 2.24 1.92 -1.65
N HIS A 65 1.92 3.14 -1.23
CA HIS A 65 2.72 4.31 -1.58
C HIS A 65 4.17 4.15 -1.13
N VAL A 66 5.13 4.52 -1.99
CA VAL A 66 6.55 4.50 -1.61
C VAL A 66 6.82 5.44 -0.43
N GLY A 67 7.64 4.99 0.52
CA GLY A 67 7.96 5.76 1.73
C GLY A 67 8.20 4.88 2.94
N ARG A 68 8.28 5.51 4.12
CA ARG A 68 8.31 4.81 5.41
C ARG A 68 6.90 4.37 5.77
N VAL A 69 6.75 3.11 6.13
CA VAL A 69 5.47 2.48 6.41
C VAL A 69 5.63 1.64 7.66
N ASP A 70 4.77 1.88 8.65
CA ASP A 70 4.73 1.07 9.87
C ASP A 70 3.69 -0.04 9.71
N LEU A 71 4.08 -1.26 10.08
CA LEU A 71 3.21 -2.43 10.05
C LEU A 71 2.86 -2.85 11.47
N LYS A 72 1.62 -3.31 11.66
CA LYS A 72 1.19 -4.02 12.85
C LYS A 72 0.71 -5.41 12.45
N ILE A 73 1.17 -6.41 13.20
CA ILE A 73 0.86 -7.84 13.07
C ILE A 73 0.17 -8.29 14.35
#